data_AF-W2L7X7-F1
#
_entry.id   AF-W2L7X7-F1
#
_cell.length_a   1.000
_cell.length_b   1.000
_cell.length_c   1.000
_cell.angle_alpha   90.00
_cell.angle_beta   90.00
_cell.angle_gamma   90.00
#
_symmetry.space_group_name_H-M   'P 1'
#
loop_
_entity.id
_entity.type
_entity.pdbx_description
1 polymer ?
#
loop_
_entity_poly.entity_id
_entity_poly.type
_entity_poly.pdbx_seq_one_letter_code
_entity_poly.pdbx_strand_id
1 'polypeptide(L)'
;MQRVICSRIRDLYDVDISAMTQFTVLDTTASARKTSKLFEESIVTDCTMHVLNLSLQYAIGMRENKETVDVYDPATNSCKRENATVRLETPMRKGRI
;
A
#
# COMPACT_ATOMS: atom_id res chain seq x y z
N MET A 1 -14.91 -2.12 17.83
CA MET A 1 -15.53 -1.31 16.77
C MET A 1 -16.16 -2.18 15.69
N GLN A 2 -15.43 -3.13 15.10
CA GLN A 2 -15.93 -4.09 14.11
C GLN A 2 -17.25 -4.79 14.51
N ARG A 3 -17.34 -5.32 15.75
CA ARG A 3 -18.55 -6.02 16.24
C ARG A 3 -19.82 -5.17 16.20
N VAL A 4 -19.71 -3.87 16.49
CA VAL A 4 -20.84 -2.92 16.49
C VAL A 4 -21.31 -2.63 15.06
N ILE A 5 -20.36 -2.53 14.12
CA ILE A 5 -20.66 -2.33 12.70
C ILE A 5 -21.35 -3.59 12.14
N CYS A 6 -20.81 -4.77 12.44
CA CYS A 6 -21.37 -6.03 11.96
C CYS A 6 -22.77 -6.30 12.52
N SER A 7 -23.00 -6.05 13.81
CA SER A 7 -24.35 -6.21 14.41
C SER A 7 -25.35 -5.26 13.77
N ARG A 8 -24.97 -3.98 13.58
CA ARG A 8 -25.86 -2.98 12.99
C ARG A 8 -26.24 -3.30 11.55
N ILE A 9 -25.30 -3.80 10.75
CA ILE A 9 -25.60 -4.22 9.37
C ILE A 9 -26.54 -5.42 9.38
N ARG A 10 -26.31 -6.40 10.26
CA ARG A 10 -27.18 -7.57 10.38
C ARG A 10 -28.61 -7.15 10.76
N ASP A 11 -28.75 -6.23 11.71
CA ASP A 11 -30.08 -5.74 12.12
C ASP A 11 -30.82 -4.98 10.99
N LEU A 12 -30.09 -4.26 10.14
CA LEU A 12 -30.67 -3.42 9.08
C LEU A 12 -30.92 -4.16 7.77
N TYR A 13 -30.04 -5.09 7.42
CA TYR A 13 -29.98 -5.71 6.10
C TYR A 13 -30.02 -7.24 6.14
N ASP A 14 -30.00 -7.86 7.33
CA ASP A 14 -29.92 -9.32 7.53
C ASP A 14 -28.71 -9.96 6.83
N VAL A 15 -27.60 -9.23 6.77
CA VAL A 15 -26.35 -9.68 6.14
C VAL A 15 -25.25 -9.85 7.20
N ASP A 16 -24.63 -11.04 7.21
CA ASP A 16 -23.42 -11.27 7.99
C ASP A 16 -22.15 -10.89 7.19
N ILE A 17 -21.80 -9.61 7.24
CA ILE A 17 -20.59 -9.10 6.57
C ILE A 17 -19.33 -9.82 7.05
N SER A 18 -19.25 -10.21 8.33
CA SER A 18 -18.03 -10.84 8.87
C SER A 18 -17.75 -12.18 8.21
N ALA A 19 -18.78 -12.95 7.88
CA ALA A 19 -18.66 -14.24 7.20
C ALA A 19 -18.53 -14.09 5.67
N MET A 20 -19.02 -12.99 5.10
CA MET A 20 -19.05 -12.77 3.64
C MET A 20 -17.84 -12.01 3.10
N THR A 21 -17.10 -11.28 3.94
CA THR A 21 -15.98 -10.44 3.50
C THR A 21 -14.71 -11.27 3.28
N GLN A 22 -14.65 -11.97 2.14
CA GLN A 22 -13.49 -12.77 1.75
C GLN A 22 -12.38 -11.92 1.11
N PHE A 23 -12.76 -10.84 0.42
CA PHE A 23 -11.84 -9.95 -0.29
C PHE A 23 -12.09 -8.50 0.09
N THR A 24 -11.01 -7.77 0.31
CA THR A 24 -11.06 -6.31 0.53
C THR A 24 -10.28 -5.63 -0.58
N VAL A 25 -10.99 -4.84 -1.38
CA VAL A 25 -10.37 -3.98 -2.40
C VAL A 25 -9.98 -2.66 -1.76
N LEU A 26 -8.69 -2.36 -1.73
CA LEU A 26 -8.17 -1.13 -1.11
C LEU A 26 -7.56 -0.20 -2.14
N ASP A 27 -7.84 1.08 -2.03
CA ASP A 27 -6.94 2.11 -2.54
C ASP A 27 -5.79 2.36 -1.55
N THR A 28 -4.73 3.07 -1.95
CA THR A 28 -3.61 3.39 -1.05
C THR A 28 -3.90 4.58 -0.14
N THR A 29 -5.14 5.04 0.01
CA THR A 29 -5.46 6.15 0.91
C THR A 29 -5.31 5.69 2.37
N ALA A 30 -4.97 6.64 3.24
CA ALA A 30 -4.80 6.34 4.66
C ALA A 30 -6.11 5.86 5.31
N SER A 31 -7.26 6.30 4.79
CA SER A 31 -8.59 5.84 5.21
C SER A 31 -8.83 4.38 4.86
N ALA A 32 -8.55 3.96 3.63
CA ALA A 32 -8.73 2.57 3.20
C ALA A 32 -7.83 1.61 3.99
N ARG A 33 -6.57 2.01 4.26
CA ARG A 33 -5.67 1.23 5.14
C ARG A 33 -6.16 1.12 6.59
N LYS A 34 -6.94 2.09 7.07
CA LYS A 34 -7.52 2.03 8.42
C LYS A 34 -8.74 1.10 8.45
N THR A 35 -9.55 1.10 7.39
CA THR A 35 -10.73 0.23 7.28
C THR A 35 -10.36 -1.22 7.01
N SER A 36 -9.25 -1.52 6.33
CA SER A 36 -8.78 -2.90 6.12
C SER A 36 -8.48 -3.64 7.42
N LYS A 37 -8.01 -2.91 8.45
CA LYS A 37 -7.77 -3.45 9.80
C LYS A 37 -9.06 -3.89 10.51
N LEU A 38 -10.23 -3.52 9.98
CA LEU A 38 -11.49 -4.02 10.52
C LEU A 38 -11.80 -5.44 10.05
N PHE A 39 -11.16 -5.94 8.99
CA PHE A 39 -11.37 -7.29 8.45
C PHE A 39 -10.02 -7.90 8.08
N GLU A 40 -9.18 -8.14 9.09
CA GLU A 40 -7.80 -8.63 8.92
C GLU A 40 -7.73 -10.02 8.26
N GLU A 41 -8.79 -10.82 8.41
CA GLU A 41 -8.91 -12.15 7.80
C GLU A 41 -9.24 -12.11 6.30
N SER A 42 -9.63 -10.95 5.77
CA SER A 42 -9.95 -10.79 4.34
C SER A 42 -8.69 -10.69 3.49
N ILE A 43 -8.73 -11.26 2.29
CA ILE A 43 -7.65 -11.15 1.31
C ILE A 43 -7.66 -9.74 0.74
N VAL A 44 -6.61 -8.98 1.01
CA VAL A 44 -6.46 -7.61 0.50
C VAL A 44 -5.98 -7.65 -0.94
N THR A 45 -6.71 -6.97 -1.82
CA THR A 45 -6.36 -6.78 -3.23
C THR A 45 -6.29 -5.29 -3.55
N ASP A 46 -5.33 -4.90 -4.40
CA ASP A 46 -5.22 -3.52 -4.83
C ASP A 46 -6.41 -3.09 -5.70
N CYS A 47 -6.87 -1.86 -5.51
CA CYS A 47 -7.89 -1.26 -6.34
C CYS A 47 -7.37 -1.08 -7.77
N THR A 48 -8.02 -1.70 -8.76
CA THR A 48 -7.64 -1.63 -10.18
C THR A 48 -7.53 -0.19 -10.68
N MET A 49 -8.46 0.69 -10.25
CA MET A 49 -8.40 2.11 -10.61
C MET A 49 -7.15 2.78 -10.04
N HIS A 50 -6.74 2.44 -8.81
CA HIS A 50 -5.51 2.94 -8.22
C HIS A 50 -4.28 2.44 -8.99
N VAL A 51 -4.21 1.14 -9.29
CA VAL A 51 -3.10 0.53 -10.04
C VAL A 51 -2.95 1.16 -11.43
N LEU A 52 -4.07 1.36 -12.14
CA LEU A 52 -4.06 1.99 -13.46
C LEU A 52 -3.59 3.44 -13.40
N ASN A 53 -4.15 4.23 -12.47
CA ASN A 53 -3.74 5.62 -12.27
C ASN A 53 -2.25 5.72 -11.90
N LEU A 54 -1.78 4.84 -11.02
CA LEU A 54 -0.38 4.76 -10.62
C LEU A 54 0.52 4.43 -11.83
N SER A 55 0.12 3.47 -12.64
CA SER A 55 0.83 3.07 -13.85
C SER A 55 0.92 4.22 -14.86
N LEU A 56 -0.18 4.97 -15.05
CA LEU A 56 -0.20 6.14 -15.91
C LEU A 56 0.72 7.24 -15.40
N GLN A 57 0.71 7.52 -14.09
CA GLN A 57 1.60 8.52 -13.49
C GLN A 57 3.08 8.19 -13.70
N TYR A 58 3.46 6.91 -13.59
CA TYR A 58 4.82 6.48 -13.91
C TYR A 58 5.12 6.58 -15.41
N ALA A 59 4.20 6.15 -16.27
CA ALA A 59 4.38 6.15 -17.72
C ALA A 59 4.59 7.57 -18.29
N ILE A 60 3.89 8.57 -17.74
CA ILE A 60 4.01 9.98 -18.16
C ILE A 60 5.09 10.76 -17.39
N GLY A 61 5.82 10.11 -16.47
CA GLY A 61 6.86 10.75 -15.67
C GLY A 61 6.34 11.72 -14.58
N MET A 62 5.04 11.69 -14.27
CA MET A 62 4.47 12.46 -13.14
C MET A 62 4.81 11.85 -11.78
N ARG A 63 5.22 10.58 -11.75
CA ARG A 63 5.73 9.90 -10.57
C ARG A 63 7.05 9.22 -10.90
N GLU A 64 7.99 9.31 -9.98
CA GLU A 64 9.31 8.69 -10.07
C GLU A 64 9.56 7.83 -8.82
N ASN A 65 10.33 6.74 -8.98
CA ASN A 65 10.74 5.89 -7.87
C ASN A 65 11.87 6.57 -7.10
N LYS A 66 11.51 7.56 -6.27
CA LYS A 66 12.43 8.28 -5.39
C LYS A 66 12.13 7.93 -3.94
N GLU A 67 13.18 7.58 -3.21
CA GLU A 67 13.13 7.39 -1.76
C GLU A 67 13.92 8.51 -1.10
N THR A 68 13.40 9.01 0.02
CA THR A 68 14.13 9.98 0.84
C THR A 68 15.12 9.22 1.70
N VAL A 69 16.40 9.44 1.45
CA VAL A 69 17.51 8.83 2.18
C VAL A 69 18.20 9.91 3.02
N ASP A 70 18.58 9.51 4.23
CA ASP A 70 19.38 10.31 5.13
C ASP A 70 20.86 10.02 4.81
N VAL A 71 21.54 10.95 4.13
CA VAL A 71 22.95 10.84 3.76
C VAL A 71 23.79 11.56 4.81
N TYR A 72 24.67 10.81 5.47
CA TYR A 72 25.62 11.37 6.43
C TYR A 72 26.85 11.92 5.69
N ASP A 73 27.14 13.20 5.90
CA ASP A 73 28.30 13.89 5.36
C ASP A 73 29.41 13.96 6.42
N PRO A 74 30.48 13.16 6.30
CA PRO A 74 31.56 13.14 7.28
C PRO A 74 32.43 14.41 7.26
N ALA A 75 32.38 15.21 6.20
CA ALA A 75 33.15 16.46 6.11
C ALA A 75 32.48 17.60 6.90
N THR A 76 31.15 17.60 6.99
CA THR A 76 30.37 18.61 7.73
C THR A 76 29.81 18.09 9.05
N ASN A 77 30.05 16.81 9.38
CA ASN A 77 29.50 16.10 10.54
C ASN A 77 27.98 16.28 10.69
N SER A 78 27.25 16.19 9.57
CA SER A 78 25.81 16.45 9.54
C SER A 78 25.07 15.50 8.61
N CYS A 79 23.80 15.27 8.91
CA CYS A 79 22.91 14.42 8.13
C CYS A 79 22.04 15.28 7.22
N LYS A 80 22.00 14.97 5.92
CA LYS A 80 21.20 15.65 4.91
C LYS A 80 20.15 14.70 4.35
N ARG A 81 18.92 15.19 4.20
CA ARG A 81 17.83 14.47 3.52
C ARG A 81 17.93 14.69 2.02
N GLU A 82 18.13 13.62 1.28
CA GLU A 82 18.21 13.65 -0.17
C GLU A 82 17.23 12.65 -0.80
N ASN A 83 16.74 12.97 -2.00
CA ASN A 83 15.88 12.05 -2.75
C ASN A 83 16.76 11.20 -3.69
N ALA A 84 16.96 9.94 -3.35
CA ALA A 84 17.68 8.99 -4.18
C ALA A 84 16.70 8.23 -5.10
N THR A 85 17.11 8.02 -6.35
CA THR A 85 16.33 7.17 -7.27
C THR A 85 16.58 5.71 -6.91
N VAL A 86 15.52 4.99 -6.56
CA VAL A 86 15.60 3.57 -6.22
C VAL A 86 15.39 2.73 -7.47
N ARG A 87 16.41 1.95 -7.84
CA ARG A 87 16.26 0.89 -8.82
C ARG A 87 15.70 -0.34 -8.11
N LEU A 88 14.63 -0.93 -8.66
CA LEU A 88 14.12 -2.22 -8.21
C LEU A 88 15.10 -3.32 -8.68
N GLU A 89 16.29 -3.35 -8.11
CA GLU A 89 17.25 -4.43 -8.33
C GLU A 89 16.89 -5.58 -7.40
N THR A 90 16.10 -6.53 -7.90
CA THR A 90 16.43 -7.92 -7.55
C THR A 90 17.71 -8.21 -8.34
N PRO A 91 18.86 -8.49 -7.70
CA PRO A 91 19.97 -9.01 -8.48
C PRO A 91 19.48 -10.35 -9.02
N MET A 92 19.33 -10.47 -10.34
CA MET A 92 19.30 -11.79 -10.96
C MET A 92 20.57 -12.49 -10.48
N ARG A 93 20.43 -13.48 -9.59
CA ARG A 93 21.52 -14.40 -9.27
C ARG A 93 21.91 -15.01 -10.61
N LYS A 94 23.02 -14.55 -11.18
CA LYS A 94 23.63 -15.21 -12.34
C LYS A 94 23.89 -16.64 -11.93
N GLY A 95 23.01 -17.52 -12.42
CA GLY A 95 23.20 -18.95 -12.38
C GLY A 95 24.54 -19.28 -13.03
N ARG A 96 25.25 -20.17 -12.36
CA ARG A 96 26.45 -20.89 -12.77
C ARG A 96 26.31 -21.44 -14.20
N ILE A 97 27.27 -21.11 -15.06
CA ILE A 97 27.89 -22.02 -16.03
C ILE A 97 29.39 -21.81 -15.87
#